data_AF-A0A970QJ49-F1
#
_entry.id   AF-A0A970QJ49-F1
#
_cell.length_a   1.000
_cell.length_b   1.000
_cell.length_c   1.000
_cell.angle_alpha   90.00
_cell.angle_beta   90.00
_cell.angle_gamma   90.00
#
_symmetry.space_group_name_H-M   'P 1'
#
loop_
_entity.id
_entity.type
_entity.pdbx_description
1 polymer ?
#
loop_
_entity_poly.entity_id
_entity_poly.type
_entity_poly.pdbx_seq_one_letter_code
_entity_poly.pdbx_strand_id
1 'polypeptide(L)'
;MINYAHRGASEQAPENTMAAFRLGLEMGANGIETDIQRTADGVLVLFHDKTLKRIVGLDRQVSDLTYSELQKLDFGRHMGPRYENEAIVTLDAFLASFSGLEVHLALEIKQTGIERAVLESIARHGCRSQVVVTSFDWESLAEVRRLDPDISLGFLTEQIDSDVLARLAAIGIRQICPRAATLTPELVGQAKRQGFSVRAWGVADPFLMEKALDFGVDGMTVNFPDKLAACLLDRADGNPGLLAFRARIEPVPGQDGAYVAIPFDVKARYGKGRVLVHATFDGVPYDGQVVRMGTPGHIIGLSKAIRARIGKRPGDWVGVTLAERKR
;
A
#
# COMPACT_ATOMS: atom_id res chain seq x y z
N MET A 1 -4.12 -9.72 8.99
CA MET A 1 -4.08 -8.38 8.37
C MET A 1 -4.15 -8.56 6.86
N ILE A 2 -4.77 -7.63 6.14
CA ILE A 2 -4.84 -7.68 4.68
C ILE A 2 -3.82 -6.72 4.05
N ASN A 3 -2.92 -7.28 3.24
CA ASN A 3 -1.96 -6.59 2.39
C ASN A 3 -2.59 -6.42 1.00
N TYR A 4 -3.18 -5.25 0.74
CA TYR A 4 -3.75 -4.95 -0.56
C TYR A 4 -2.69 -4.36 -1.50
N ALA A 5 -2.43 -5.05 -2.61
CA ALA A 5 -1.65 -4.50 -3.72
C ALA A 5 -2.45 -3.37 -4.38
N HIS A 6 -2.04 -2.12 -4.16
CA HIS A 6 -2.74 -0.91 -4.62
C HIS A 6 -2.62 -0.75 -6.13
N ARG A 7 -3.73 -0.98 -6.84
CA ARG A 7 -3.78 -1.09 -8.31
C ARG A 7 -2.85 -2.20 -8.83
N GLY A 8 -2.63 -3.25 -8.04
CA GLY A 8 -1.56 -4.22 -8.21
C GLY A 8 -0.22 -3.79 -7.59
N ALA A 9 0.89 -4.42 -7.96
CA ALA A 9 2.24 -4.01 -7.55
C ALA A 9 2.70 -2.76 -8.33
N SER A 10 2.02 -1.64 -8.12
CA SER A 10 2.13 -0.42 -8.95
C SER A 10 3.48 0.32 -8.83
N GLU A 11 4.34 -0.04 -7.88
CA GLU A 11 5.75 0.42 -7.88
C GLU A 11 6.58 -0.30 -8.96
N GLN A 12 6.23 -1.55 -9.34
CA GLN A 12 7.02 -2.41 -10.22
C GLN A 12 6.36 -2.75 -11.58
N ALA A 13 5.06 -2.56 -11.70
CA ALA A 13 4.26 -2.88 -12.89
C ALA A 13 3.22 -1.78 -13.15
N PRO A 14 2.71 -1.63 -14.39
CA PRO A 14 1.75 -0.59 -14.71
C PRO A 14 0.44 -0.77 -13.95
N GLU A 15 0.03 0.27 -13.23
CA GLU A 15 -1.15 0.23 -12.37
C GLU A 15 -2.43 -0.20 -13.11
N ASN A 16 -3.31 -0.92 -12.42
CA ASN A 16 -4.61 -1.40 -12.93
C ASN A 16 -4.52 -2.30 -14.17
N THR A 17 -3.41 -3.02 -14.34
CA THR A 17 -3.21 -4.04 -15.40
C THR A 17 -3.19 -5.46 -14.85
N MET A 18 -3.45 -6.46 -15.70
CA MET A 18 -3.36 -7.87 -15.31
C MET A 18 -1.95 -8.26 -14.85
N ALA A 19 -0.91 -7.67 -15.46
CA ALA A 19 0.47 -7.87 -15.02
C ALA A 19 0.70 -7.38 -13.58
N ALA A 20 0.23 -6.17 -13.25
CA ALA A 20 0.41 -5.63 -11.90
C ALA A 20 -0.37 -6.41 -10.83
N PHE A 21 -1.57 -6.88 -11.15
CA PHE A 21 -2.37 -7.68 -10.21
C PHE A 21 -1.72 -9.04 -9.91
N ARG A 22 -1.27 -9.76 -10.95
CA ARG A 22 -0.57 -11.03 -10.78
C ARG A 22 0.73 -10.86 -10.01
N LEU A 23 1.53 -9.85 -10.37
CA LEU A 23 2.77 -9.54 -9.67
C LEU A 23 2.52 -9.19 -8.19
N GLY A 24 1.43 -8.49 -7.86
CA GLY A 24 1.06 -8.20 -6.48
C GLY A 24 0.90 -9.46 -5.62
N LEU A 25 0.20 -10.47 -6.15
CA LEU A 25 0.02 -11.76 -5.47
C LEU A 25 1.34 -12.55 -5.40
N GLU A 26 2.13 -12.56 -6.48
CA GLU A 26 3.48 -13.17 -6.49
C GLU A 26 4.40 -12.54 -5.43
N MET A 27 4.22 -11.25 -5.15
CA MET A 27 4.95 -10.50 -4.12
C MET A 27 4.37 -10.68 -2.70
N GLY A 28 3.39 -11.57 -2.50
CA GLY A 28 2.86 -11.91 -1.19
C GLY A 28 1.71 -11.02 -0.71
N ALA A 29 1.07 -10.26 -1.61
CA ALA A 29 -0.23 -9.66 -1.30
C ALA A 29 -1.29 -10.76 -1.13
N ASN A 30 -2.17 -10.60 -0.15
CA ASN A 30 -3.38 -11.42 0.02
C ASN A 30 -4.67 -10.63 -0.29
N GLY A 31 -4.51 -9.42 -0.82
CA GLY A 31 -5.59 -8.64 -1.38
C GLY A 31 -5.14 -7.82 -2.58
N ILE A 32 -6.10 -7.43 -3.42
CA ILE A 32 -5.89 -6.54 -4.56
C ILE A 32 -6.87 -5.40 -4.42
N GLU A 33 -6.39 -4.18 -4.64
CA GLU A 33 -7.24 -3.00 -4.74
C GLU A 33 -7.18 -2.45 -6.18
N THR A 34 -8.30 -1.92 -6.67
CA THR A 34 -8.41 -1.37 -8.03
C THR A 34 -9.54 -0.35 -8.13
N ASP A 35 -9.51 0.44 -9.21
CA ASP A 35 -10.39 1.58 -9.46
C ASP A 35 -11.34 1.32 -10.63
N ILE A 36 -12.64 1.53 -10.47
CA ILE A 36 -13.64 1.24 -11.51
C ILE A 36 -14.19 2.53 -12.10
N GLN A 37 -14.20 2.60 -13.43
CA GLN A 37 -14.87 3.61 -14.24
C GLN A 37 -15.66 2.96 -15.37
N ARG A 38 -16.48 3.76 -16.09
CA ARG A 38 -17.30 3.29 -17.21
C ARG A 38 -16.91 3.97 -18.53
N THR A 39 -16.81 3.19 -19.59
CA THR A 39 -16.59 3.66 -20.96
C THR A 39 -17.84 4.31 -21.57
N ALA A 40 -17.70 4.94 -22.73
CA ALA A 40 -18.82 5.56 -23.46
C ALA A 40 -19.92 4.54 -23.85
N ASP A 41 -19.53 3.31 -24.16
CA ASP A 41 -20.41 2.19 -24.50
C ASP A 41 -20.83 1.34 -23.28
N GLY A 42 -20.56 1.81 -22.06
CA GLY A 42 -21.10 1.23 -20.84
C GLY A 42 -20.30 0.09 -20.22
N VAL A 43 -19.12 -0.24 -20.75
CA VAL A 43 -18.24 -1.28 -20.21
C VAL A 43 -17.53 -0.77 -18.96
N LEU A 44 -17.49 -1.59 -17.91
CA LEU A 44 -16.74 -1.27 -16.69
C LEU A 44 -15.26 -1.64 -16.87
N VAL A 45 -14.38 -0.65 -16.67
CA VAL A 45 -12.93 -0.77 -16.85
C VAL A 45 -12.18 -0.31 -15.61
N LEU A 46 -10.96 -0.83 -15.47
CA LEU A 46 -10.10 -0.57 -14.33
C LEU A 46 -9.13 0.57 -14.64
N PHE A 47 -9.35 1.74 -14.04
CA PHE A 47 -8.53 2.93 -14.27
C PHE A 47 -8.75 3.99 -13.18
N HIS A 48 -7.68 4.61 -12.69
CA HIS A 48 -7.74 5.54 -11.56
C HIS A 48 -8.12 6.98 -11.96
N ASP A 49 -7.39 7.56 -12.91
CA ASP A 49 -7.49 8.99 -13.22
C ASP A 49 -8.77 9.28 -14.02
N LYS A 50 -9.29 10.49 -13.94
CA LYS A 50 -10.40 10.91 -14.82
C LYS A 50 -9.98 10.94 -16.30
N THR A 51 -8.73 11.32 -16.57
CA THR A 51 -8.18 11.43 -17.93
C THR A 51 -7.04 10.45 -18.16
N LEU A 52 -6.89 10.05 -19.42
CA LEU A 52 -5.87 9.14 -19.90
C LEU A 52 -4.46 9.76 -19.98
N LYS A 53 -4.32 11.04 -19.64
CA LYS A 53 -3.12 11.86 -19.92
C LYS A 53 -1.86 11.34 -19.24
N ARG A 54 -1.94 10.92 -17.97
CA ARG A 54 -0.77 10.48 -17.21
C ARG A 54 -0.19 9.16 -17.72
N ILE A 55 -1.06 8.23 -18.11
CA ILE A 55 -0.67 6.84 -18.44
C ILE A 55 -0.38 6.67 -19.93
N VAL A 56 -1.25 7.22 -20.79
CA VAL A 56 -1.16 7.01 -22.25
C VAL A 56 -0.90 8.30 -23.04
N GLY A 57 -0.84 9.46 -22.38
CA GLY A 57 -0.55 10.76 -23.02
C GLY A 57 -1.74 11.39 -23.74
N LEU A 58 -2.95 10.81 -23.64
CA LEU A 58 -4.16 11.28 -24.31
C LEU A 58 -5.03 12.10 -23.35
N ASP A 59 -5.34 13.35 -23.70
CA ASP A 59 -6.19 14.23 -22.87
C ASP A 59 -7.69 13.98 -23.16
N ARG A 60 -8.15 12.77 -22.85
CA ARG A 60 -9.54 12.32 -22.97
C ARG A 60 -9.96 11.57 -21.72
N GLN A 61 -11.24 11.64 -21.37
CA GLN A 61 -11.77 10.85 -20.25
C GLN A 61 -12.10 9.43 -20.69
N VAL A 62 -12.11 8.50 -19.73
CA VAL A 62 -12.54 7.11 -19.97
C VAL A 62 -13.96 7.07 -20.53
N SER A 63 -14.84 7.93 -20.01
CA SER A 63 -16.24 8.06 -20.44
C SER A 63 -16.42 8.60 -21.86
N ASP A 64 -15.37 9.12 -22.49
CA ASP A 64 -15.44 9.69 -23.84
C ASP A 64 -15.12 8.67 -24.94
N LEU A 65 -14.67 7.46 -24.57
CA LEU A 65 -14.18 6.44 -25.49
C LEU A 65 -14.90 5.12 -25.27
N THR A 66 -15.15 4.38 -26.35
CA THR A 66 -15.64 3.01 -26.30
C THR A 66 -14.56 2.06 -25.81
N TYR A 67 -14.95 0.88 -25.31
CA TYR A 67 -13.97 -0.13 -24.90
C TYR A 67 -13.05 -0.54 -26.06
N SER A 68 -13.60 -0.69 -27.28
CA SER A 68 -12.83 -1.04 -28.49
C SER A 68 -11.78 0.03 -28.85
N GLU A 69 -12.04 1.29 -28.58
CA GLU A 69 -11.05 2.37 -28.75
C GLU A 69 -9.97 2.32 -27.68
N LEU A 70 -10.34 2.09 -26.42
CA LEU A 70 -9.39 1.99 -25.31
C LEU A 70 -8.46 0.78 -25.46
N GLN A 71 -8.95 -0.35 -25.97
CA GLN A 71 -8.14 -1.55 -26.21
C GLN A 71 -6.99 -1.34 -27.21
N LYS A 72 -7.02 -0.27 -28.01
CA LYS A 72 -5.96 0.07 -28.97
C LYS A 72 -4.83 0.89 -28.33
N LEU A 73 -5.00 1.31 -27.08
CA LEU A 73 -4.01 2.12 -26.36
C LEU A 73 -3.12 1.22 -25.52
N ASP A 74 -1.88 1.67 -25.31
CA ASP A 74 -0.89 0.98 -24.49
C ASP A 74 -0.85 1.59 -23.08
N PHE A 75 -1.30 0.81 -22.10
CA PHE A 75 -1.36 1.18 -20.69
C PHE A 75 -0.10 0.78 -19.91
N GLY A 76 0.89 0.13 -20.53
CA GLY A 76 2.08 -0.37 -19.83
C GLY A 76 3.42 0.22 -20.26
N ARG A 77 3.54 0.77 -21.46
CA ARG A 77 4.79 1.33 -22.02
C ARG A 77 5.48 2.34 -21.11
N HIS A 78 4.72 3.10 -20.31
CA HIS A 78 5.27 4.07 -19.38
C HIS A 78 6.12 3.44 -18.25
N MET A 79 5.95 2.13 -17.99
CA MET A 79 6.76 1.33 -17.06
C MET A 79 7.90 0.56 -17.74
N GLY A 80 8.13 0.81 -19.04
CA GLY A 80 9.24 0.26 -19.81
C GLY A 80 8.87 -0.88 -20.75
N PRO A 81 9.82 -1.34 -21.58
CA PRO A 81 9.56 -2.25 -22.70
C PRO A 81 8.96 -3.60 -22.31
N ARG A 82 9.20 -4.07 -21.08
CA ARG A 82 8.63 -5.33 -20.57
C ARG A 82 7.10 -5.33 -20.55
N TYR A 83 6.50 -4.16 -20.39
CA TYR A 83 5.05 -4.00 -20.24
C TYR A 83 4.41 -3.33 -21.46
N GLU A 84 5.13 -3.25 -22.57
CA GLU A 84 4.58 -2.74 -23.82
C GLU A 84 3.38 -3.59 -24.25
N ASN A 85 2.32 -2.94 -24.72
CA ASN A 85 1.03 -3.52 -25.11
C ASN A 85 0.17 -4.06 -23.97
N GLU A 86 0.43 -3.73 -22.70
CA GLU A 86 -0.59 -3.95 -21.66
C GLU A 86 -1.85 -3.14 -22.01
N ALA A 87 -3.00 -3.80 -21.96
CA ALA A 87 -4.29 -3.22 -22.29
C ALA A 87 -5.05 -2.80 -21.03
N ILE A 88 -6.02 -1.90 -21.18
CA ILE A 88 -6.99 -1.63 -20.11
C ILE A 88 -7.77 -2.90 -19.77
N VAL A 89 -7.97 -3.14 -18.48
CA VAL A 89 -8.65 -4.34 -17.97
C VAL A 89 -10.12 -4.03 -17.71
N THR A 90 -11.03 -4.94 -18.07
CA THR A 90 -12.44 -4.83 -17.65
C THR A 90 -12.64 -5.40 -16.26
N LEU A 91 -13.65 -4.90 -15.53
CA LEU A 91 -14.00 -5.47 -14.23
C LEU A 91 -14.31 -6.98 -14.33
N ASP A 92 -15.05 -7.39 -15.37
CA ASP A 92 -15.39 -8.80 -15.57
C ASP A 92 -14.14 -9.66 -15.84
N ALA A 93 -13.16 -9.20 -16.64
CA ALA A 93 -11.92 -9.94 -16.89
C ALA A 93 -11.06 -10.07 -15.61
N PHE A 94 -11.05 -9.02 -14.79
CA PHE A 94 -10.40 -9.04 -13.48
C PHE A 94 -11.08 -10.04 -12.54
N LEU A 95 -12.39 -9.94 -12.34
CA LEU A 95 -13.13 -10.84 -11.46
C LEU A 95 -13.05 -12.30 -11.94
N ALA A 96 -13.11 -12.55 -13.25
CA ALA A 96 -12.92 -13.89 -13.81
C ALA A 96 -11.54 -14.49 -13.48
N SER A 97 -10.51 -13.66 -13.31
CA SER A 97 -9.15 -14.12 -13.01
C SER A 97 -8.90 -14.37 -11.53
N PHE A 98 -9.58 -13.64 -10.63
CA PHE A 98 -9.26 -13.63 -9.19
C PHE A 98 -10.40 -14.13 -8.29
N SER A 99 -11.63 -14.24 -8.81
CA SER A 99 -12.73 -14.89 -8.09
C SER A 99 -12.41 -16.37 -7.82
N GLY A 100 -12.82 -16.86 -6.65
CA GLY A 100 -12.57 -18.23 -6.21
C GLY A 100 -11.15 -18.48 -5.66
N LEU A 101 -10.21 -17.54 -5.83
CA LEU A 101 -8.92 -17.59 -5.13
C LEU A 101 -9.08 -17.14 -3.67
N GLU A 102 -8.16 -17.55 -2.80
CA GLU A 102 -8.10 -17.05 -1.41
C GLU A 102 -7.48 -15.65 -1.37
N VAL A 103 -8.18 -14.66 -1.93
CA VAL A 103 -7.75 -13.27 -2.05
C VAL A 103 -8.90 -12.32 -1.71
N HIS A 104 -8.58 -11.20 -1.07
CA HIS A 104 -9.51 -10.11 -0.82
C HIS A 104 -9.50 -9.09 -1.96
N LEU A 105 -10.65 -8.63 -2.40
CA LEU A 105 -10.79 -7.66 -3.49
C LEU A 105 -11.39 -6.37 -2.96
N ALA A 106 -10.65 -5.26 -3.05
CA ALA A 106 -11.18 -3.94 -2.76
C ALA A 106 -11.44 -3.19 -4.05
N LEU A 107 -12.71 -2.88 -4.31
CA LEU A 107 -13.17 -2.29 -5.56
C LEU A 107 -13.59 -0.84 -5.31
N GLU A 108 -12.76 0.12 -5.73
CA GLU A 108 -13.10 1.54 -5.63
C GLU A 108 -14.02 1.98 -6.76
N ILE A 109 -15.21 2.49 -6.45
CA ILE A 109 -16.08 3.16 -7.42
C ILE A 109 -15.63 4.62 -7.55
N LYS A 110 -15.10 5.00 -8.72
CA LYS A 110 -14.63 6.38 -9.00
C LYS A 110 -15.71 7.32 -9.53
N GLN A 111 -16.85 6.77 -9.91
CA GLN A 111 -17.90 7.47 -10.64
C GLN A 111 -19.28 7.01 -10.16
N THR A 112 -20.17 7.96 -9.90
CA THR A 112 -21.57 7.67 -9.55
C THR A 112 -22.36 7.13 -10.76
N GLY A 113 -23.38 6.31 -10.50
CA GLY A 113 -24.26 5.78 -11.54
C GLY A 113 -23.74 4.50 -12.21
N ILE A 114 -22.78 3.82 -11.60
CA ILE A 114 -22.24 2.51 -12.03
C ILE A 114 -22.45 1.41 -10.99
N GLU A 115 -23.00 1.74 -9.82
CA GLU A 115 -23.11 0.89 -8.63
C GLU A 115 -23.84 -0.42 -8.93
N ARG A 116 -24.98 -0.34 -9.63
CA ARG A 116 -25.76 -1.51 -10.06
C ARG A 116 -24.95 -2.43 -10.96
N ALA A 117 -24.26 -1.88 -11.97
CA ALA A 117 -23.48 -2.67 -12.92
C ALA A 117 -22.28 -3.35 -12.23
N VAL A 118 -21.66 -2.68 -11.26
CA VAL A 118 -20.60 -3.26 -10.42
C VAL A 118 -21.15 -4.45 -9.62
N LEU A 119 -22.28 -4.28 -8.92
CA LEU A 119 -22.93 -5.35 -8.16
C LEU A 119 -23.34 -6.53 -9.04
N GLU A 120 -23.87 -6.28 -10.24
CA GLU A 120 -24.22 -7.32 -11.20
C GLU A 120 -22.98 -8.10 -11.67
N SER A 121 -21.84 -7.44 -11.88
CA SER A 121 -20.58 -8.11 -12.24
C SER A 121 -20.05 -8.97 -11.08
N ILE A 122 -20.10 -8.46 -9.83
CA ILE A 122 -19.74 -9.22 -8.62
C ILE A 122 -20.62 -10.46 -8.46
N ALA A 123 -21.94 -10.30 -8.62
CA ALA A 123 -22.90 -11.40 -8.51
C ALA A 123 -22.67 -12.46 -9.59
N ARG A 124 -22.43 -12.03 -10.84
CA ARG A 124 -22.13 -12.92 -11.99
C ARG A 124 -20.92 -13.80 -11.76
N HIS A 125 -19.90 -13.28 -11.07
CA HIS A 125 -18.67 -14.01 -10.74
C HIS A 125 -18.72 -14.73 -9.38
N GLY A 126 -19.82 -14.64 -8.63
CA GLY A 126 -19.99 -15.36 -7.37
C GLY A 126 -19.00 -14.98 -6.27
N CYS A 127 -18.36 -13.80 -6.34
CA CYS A 127 -17.25 -13.40 -5.47
C CYS A 127 -17.64 -12.39 -4.38
N ARG A 128 -18.93 -12.24 -4.09
CA ARG A 128 -19.47 -11.27 -3.13
C ARG A 128 -18.78 -11.29 -1.76
N SER A 129 -18.43 -12.48 -1.25
CA SER A 129 -17.74 -12.66 0.03
C SER A 129 -16.25 -12.26 0.00
N GLN A 130 -15.63 -12.21 -1.18
CA GLN A 130 -14.25 -11.77 -1.35
C GLN A 130 -14.13 -10.24 -1.47
N VAL A 131 -15.24 -9.56 -1.80
CA VAL A 131 -15.25 -8.15 -2.20
C VAL A 131 -15.59 -7.23 -1.02
N VAL A 132 -14.87 -6.12 -0.94
CA VAL A 132 -15.29 -4.88 -0.27
C VAL A 132 -15.41 -3.78 -1.32
N VAL A 133 -16.59 -3.15 -1.43
CA VAL A 133 -16.76 -1.98 -2.31
C VAL A 133 -16.38 -0.74 -1.53
N THR A 134 -15.50 0.08 -2.11
CA THR A 134 -15.04 1.33 -1.50
C THR A 134 -15.30 2.55 -2.37
N SER A 135 -15.39 3.72 -1.76
CA SER A 135 -15.52 5.00 -2.46
C SER A 135 -15.20 6.16 -1.52
N PHE A 136 -14.72 7.27 -2.07
CA PHE A 136 -14.71 8.58 -1.40
C PHE A 136 -16.07 9.27 -1.47
N ASP A 137 -16.93 8.85 -2.39
CA ASP A 137 -18.25 9.39 -2.61
C ASP A 137 -19.30 8.66 -1.75
N TRP A 138 -20.00 9.44 -0.93
CA TRP A 138 -21.01 8.89 -0.04
C TRP A 138 -22.27 8.43 -0.76
N GLU A 139 -22.67 9.12 -1.83
CA GLU A 139 -23.87 8.79 -2.59
C GLU A 139 -23.71 7.43 -3.25
N SER A 140 -22.53 7.12 -3.78
CA SER A 140 -22.19 5.79 -4.28
C SER A 140 -22.33 4.72 -3.21
N LEU A 141 -21.77 4.90 -2.01
CA LEU A 141 -21.88 3.87 -0.96
C LEU A 141 -23.31 3.71 -0.43
N ALA A 142 -24.07 4.80 -0.33
CA ALA A 142 -25.47 4.76 0.05
C ALA A 142 -26.30 4.01 -1.00
N GLU A 143 -26.04 4.23 -2.29
CA GLU A 143 -26.72 3.52 -3.37
C GLU A 143 -26.33 2.04 -3.40
N VAL A 144 -25.05 1.71 -3.23
CA VAL A 144 -24.62 0.29 -3.10
C VAL A 144 -25.32 -0.37 -1.92
N ARG A 145 -25.36 0.27 -0.74
CA ARG A 145 -26.07 -0.28 0.44
C ARG A 145 -27.57 -0.47 0.18
N ARG A 146 -28.20 0.42 -0.58
CA ARG A 146 -29.62 0.31 -0.96
C ARG A 146 -29.87 -0.86 -1.92
N LEU A 147 -28.94 -1.11 -2.84
CA LEU A 147 -29.03 -2.16 -3.85
C LEU A 147 -28.66 -3.54 -3.31
N ASP A 148 -27.64 -3.61 -2.45
CA ASP A 148 -27.20 -4.81 -1.75
C ASP A 148 -26.98 -4.50 -0.25
N PRO A 149 -27.95 -4.83 0.61
CA PRO A 149 -27.88 -4.57 2.05
C PRO A 149 -26.76 -5.32 2.79
N ASP A 150 -26.21 -6.38 2.21
CA ASP A 150 -25.33 -7.29 2.91
C ASP A 150 -23.87 -7.22 2.40
N ILE A 151 -23.59 -6.47 1.32
CA ILE A 151 -22.23 -6.43 0.77
C ILE A 151 -21.30 -5.62 1.68
N SER A 152 -20.06 -6.07 1.80
CA SER A 152 -19.05 -5.35 2.57
C SER A 152 -18.74 -4.00 1.90
N LEU A 153 -18.79 -2.94 2.70
CA LEU A 153 -18.49 -1.57 2.27
C LEU A 153 -17.36 -0.97 3.10
N GLY A 154 -16.56 -0.11 2.48
CA GLY A 154 -15.55 0.70 3.15
C GLY A 154 -15.55 2.14 2.66
N PHE A 155 -15.51 3.10 3.57
CA PHE A 155 -15.49 4.52 3.21
C PHE A 155 -14.08 5.09 3.18
N LEU A 156 -13.66 5.63 2.04
CA LEU A 156 -12.38 6.31 1.87
C LEU A 156 -12.49 7.75 2.36
N THR A 157 -11.54 8.15 3.20
CA THR A 157 -11.52 9.47 3.83
C THR A 157 -10.09 9.95 4.04
N GLU A 158 -9.90 11.25 4.17
CA GLU A 158 -8.60 11.85 4.50
C GLU A 158 -8.20 11.58 5.95
N GLN A 159 -9.17 11.53 6.88
CA GLN A 159 -8.91 11.32 8.31
C GLN A 159 -10.07 10.59 8.99
N ILE A 160 -9.78 10.01 10.16
CA ILE A 160 -10.79 9.46 11.05
C ILE A 160 -11.43 10.62 11.80
N ASP A 161 -12.76 10.68 11.76
CA ASP A 161 -13.56 11.69 12.44
C ASP A 161 -14.77 11.03 13.13
N SER A 162 -15.17 11.55 14.29
CA SER A 162 -16.23 10.94 15.11
C SER A 162 -17.61 11.00 14.43
N ASP A 163 -17.91 12.09 13.73
CA ASP A 163 -19.17 12.27 13.01
C ASP A 163 -19.21 11.34 11.80
N VAL A 164 -18.07 11.18 11.11
CA VAL A 164 -17.93 10.20 10.03
C VAL A 164 -18.19 8.78 10.54
N LEU A 165 -17.57 8.38 11.66
CA LEU A 165 -17.80 7.06 12.26
C LEU A 165 -19.28 6.84 12.64
N ALA A 166 -19.91 7.84 13.26
CA ALA A 166 -21.33 7.77 13.61
C ALA A 166 -22.21 7.60 12.37
N ARG A 167 -21.94 8.35 11.29
CA ARG A 167 -22.68 8.26 10.04
C ARG A 167 -22.53 6.90 9.36
N LEU A 168 -21.32 6.35 9.35
CA LEU A 168 -21.04 5.02 8.80
C LEU A 168 -21.78 3.92 9.57
N ALA A 169 -21.75 3.98 10.90
CA ALA A 169 -22.43 3.02 11.75
C ALA A 169 -23.95 3.01 11.51
N ALA A 170 -24.55 4.19 11.30
CA ALA A 170 -25.98 4.34 11.05
C ALA A 170 -26.46 3.65 9.76
N ILE A 171 -25.58 3.50 8.75
CA ILE A 171 -25.89 2.82 7.48
C ILE A 171 -25.23 1.44 7.36
N GLY A 172 -24.72 0.89 8.46
CA GLY A 172 -24.17 -0.47 8.51
C GLY A 172 -22.80 -0.64 7.83
N ILE A 173 -22.09 0.46 7.56
CA ILE A 173 -20.70 0.40 7.07
C ILE A 173 -19.76 0.26 8.27
N ARG A 174 -18.88 -0.74 8.23
CA ARG A 174 -17.97 -1.09 9.35
C ARG A 174 -16.49 -1.06 8.96
N GLN A 175 -16.14 -0.58 7.79
CA GLN A 175 -14.75 -0.29 7.43
C GLN A 175 -14.58 1.20 7.11
N ILE A 176 -13.55 1.81 7.71
CA ILE A 176 -13.08 3.15 7.39
C ILE A 176 -11.69 3.06 6.80
N CYS A 177 -11.44 3.82 5.73
CA CYS A 177 -10.19 3.82 5.01
C CYS A 177 -9.55 5.22 5.04
N PRO A 178 -8.81 5.58 6.11
CA PRO A 178 -8.15 6.88 6.24
C PRO A 178 -6.78 6.94 5.54
N ARG A 179 -6.32 8.16 5.22
CA ARG A 179 -4.95 8.37 4.72
C ARG A 179 -3.94 7.99 5.80
N ALA A 180 -2.96 7.17 5.46
CA ALA A 180 -1.96 6.67 6.41
C ALA A 180 -1.22 7.80 7.16
N ALA A 181 -0.93 8.91 6.48
CA ALA A 181 -0.23 10.05 7.05
C ALA A 181 -1.00 10.78 8.17
N THR A 182 -2.32 10.61 8.27
CA THR A 182 -3.16 11.27 9.28
C THR A 182 -3.43 10.38 10.49
N LEU A 183 -2.99 9.11 10.47
CA LEU A 183 -3.25 8.16 11.52
C LEU A 183 -2.48 8.46 12.81
N THR A 184 -3.13 8.23 13.94
CA THR A 184 -2.52 8.13 15.27
C THR A 184 -3.06 6.89 16.00
N PRO A 185 -2.34 6.36 17.01
CA PRO A 185 -2.83 5.25 17.82
C PRO A 185 -4.21 5.53 18.45
N GLU A 186 -4.47 6.77 18.86
CA GLU A 186 -5.70 7.19 19.51
C GLU A 186 -6.89 7.11 18.55
N LEU A 187 -6.72 7.62 17.32
CA LEU A 187 -7.74 7.59 16.27
C LEU A 187 -8.06 6.16 15.82
N VAL A 188 -7.02 5.34 15.60
CA VAL A 188 -7.22 3.93 15.25
C VAL A 188 -7.92 3.20 16.39
N GLY A 189 -7.47 3.40 17.64
CA GLY A 189 -8.10 2.82 18.83
C GLY A 189 -9.55 3.26 19.00
N GLN A 190 -9.89 4.52 18.69
CA GLN A 190 -11.25 5.02 18.73
C GLN A 190 -12.15 4.29 17.73
N ALA A 191 -11.74 4.20 16.46
CA ALA A 191 -12.50 3.49 15.43
C ALA A 191 -12.71 2.02 15.83
N LYS A 192 -11.66 1.36 16.31
CA LYS A 192 -11.71 -0.04 16.75
C LYS A 192 -12.65 -0.27 17.93
N ARG A 193 -12.66 0.61 18.94
CA ARG A 193 -13.60 0.52 20.07
C ARG A 193 -15.07 0.64 19.63
N GLN A 194 -15.32 1.29 18.50
CA GLN A 194 -16.66 1.39 17.90
C GLN A 194 -16.97 0.23 16.93
N GLY A 195 -16.09 -0.77 16.84
CA GLY A 195 -16.28 -1.95 15.99
C GLY A 195 -16.00 -1.71 14.50
N PHE A 196 -15.18 -0.71 14.17
CA PHE A 196 -14.71 -0.50 12.80
C PHE A 196 -13.42 -1.25 12.52
N SER A 197 -13.33 -1.83 11.33
CA SER A 197 -12.07 -2.18 10.69
C SER A 197 -11.43 -0.92 10.09
N VAL A 198 -10.12 -0.77 10.25
CA VAL A 198 -9.34 0.36 9.71
C VAL A 198 -8.41 -0.12 8.61
N ARG A 199 -8.56 0.41 7.39
CA ARG A 199 -7.70 0.11 6.24
C ARG A 199 -6.96 1.36 5.76
N ALA A 200 -5.66 1.47 6.03
CA ALA A 200 -4.91 2.67 5.63
C ALA A 200 -4.67 2.73 4.12
N TRP A 201 -4.80 3.92 3.51
CA TRP A 201 -4.39 4.14 2.12
C TRP A 201 -3.33 5.24 2.01
N GLY A 202 -2.67 5.33 0.86
CA GLY A 202 -1.62 6.33 0.65
C GLY A 202 -0.37 6.07 1.50
N VAL A 203 -0.08 4.79 1.77
CA VAL A 203 1.15 4.35 2.44
C VAL A 203 2.32 4.55 1.47
N ALA A 204 2.93 5.73 1.53
CA ALA A 204 3.90 6.18 0.54
C ALA A 204 5.28 5.50 0.66
N ASP A 205 5.62 4.99 1.84
CA ASP A 205 6.93 4.43 2.14
C ASP A 205 6.88 3.39 3.28
N PRO A 206 7.94 2.58 3.47
CA PRO A 206 8.02 1.59 4.54
C PRO A 206 7.91 2.17 5.96
N PHE A 207 8.28 3.43 6.17
CA PHE A 207 8.18 4.04 7.50
C PHE A 207 6.71 4.31 7.88
N LEU A 208 5.91 4.82 6.95
CA LEU A 208 4.47 4.95 7.15
C LEU A 208 3.77 3.59 7.29
N MET A 209 4.24 2.59 6.52
CA MET A 209 3.75 1.21 6.60
C MET A 209 3.94 0.65 8.02
N GLU A 210 5.16 0.71 8.56
CA GLU A 210 5.46 0.23 9.92
C GLU A 210 4.69 0.98 11.00
N LYS A 211 4.53 2.30 10.86
CA LYS A 211 3.67 3.08 11.77
C LYS A 211 2.22 2.61 11.76
N ALA A 212 1.64 2.42 10.57
CA ALA A 212 0.26 1.94 10.45
C ALA A 212 0.11 0.54 11.09
N LEU A 213 1.11 -0.34 10.91
CA LEU A 213 1.16 -1.64 11.61
C LEU A 213 1.17 -1.48 13.13
N ASP A 214 2.01 -0.59 13.66
CA ASP A 214 2.14 -0.35 15.11
C ASP A 214 0.88 0.26 15.72
N PHE A 215 0.16 1.08 14.95
CA PHE A 215 -1.14 1.61 15.36
C PHE A 215 -2.25 0.54 15.32
N GLY A 216 -1.96 -0.61 14.73
CA GLY A 216 -2.85 -1.76 14.71
C GLY A 216 -3.97 -1.64 13.69
N VAL A 217 -3.72 -1.10 12.48
CA VAL A 217 -4.71 -1.18 11.38
C VAL A 217 -5.00 -2.64 10.99
N ASP A 218 -6.13 -2.90 10.33
CA ASP A 218 -6.53 -4.25 9.93
C ASP A 218 -6.09 -4.62 8.49
N GLY A 219 -5.77 -3.59 7.71
CA GLY A 219 -5.16 -3.73 6.40
C GLY A 219 -4.60 -2.40 5.88
N MET A 220 -3.94 -2.45 4.74
CA MET A 220 -3.50 -1.26 4.04
C MET A 220 -3.36 -1.49 2.54
N THR A 221 -3.50 -0.42 1.75
CA THR A 221 -3.17 -0.41 0.33
C THR A 221 -1.75 0.12 0.13
N VAL A 222 -0.90 -0.70 -0.49
CA VAL A 222 0.53 -0.39 -0.70
C VAL A 222 0.91 -0.64 -2.16
N ASN A 223 1.80 0.21 -2.70
CA ASN A 223 2.35 0.01 -4.04
C ASN A 223 3.42 -1.08 -4.09
N PHE A 224 3.94 -1.48 -2.91
CA PHE A 224 5.06 -2.40 -2.69
C PHE A 224 4.65 -3.57 -1.78
N PRO A 225 3.77 -4.47 -2.23
CA PRO A 225 3.23 -5.53 -1.39
C PRO A 225 4.30 -6.46 -0.79
N ASP A 226 5.45 -6.62 -1.44
CA ASP A 226 6.61 -7.41 -0.97
C ASP A 226 7.14 -6.94 0.38
N LYS A 227 7.27 -5.61 0.56
CA LYS A 227 7.84 -5.06 1.79
C LYS A 227 6.90 -5.28 2.98
N LEU A 228 5.58 -5.19 2.76
CA LEU A 228 4.60 -5.50 3.79
C LEU A 228 4.54 -6.99 4.09
N ALA A 229 4.56 -7.85 3.07
CA ALA A 229 4.59 -9.30 3.24
C ALA A 229 5.80 -9.74 4.08
N ALA A 230 7.00 -9.25 3.74
CA ALA A 230 8.22 -9.52 4.50
C ALA A 230 8.10 -9.04 5.96
N CYS A 231 7.62 -7.81 6.18
CA CYS A 231 7.45 -7.27 7.53
C CYS A 231 6.45 -8.10 8.38
N LEU A 232 5.37 -8.60 7.78
CA LEU A 232 4.39 -9.44 8.46
C LEU A 232 4.96 -10.81 8.84
N LEU A 233 5.78 -11.42 7.96
CA LEU A 233 6.49 -12.67 8.25
C LEU A 233 7.47 -12.47 9.41
N ASP A 234 8.30 -11.42 9.37
CA ASP A 234 9.25 -11.10 10.45
C ASP A 234 8.55 -10.92 11.81
N ARG A 235 7.38 -10.27 11.82
CA ARG A 235 6.59 -10.08 13.04
C ARG A 235 5.95 -11.39 13.54
N ALA A 236 5.48 -12.25 12.64
CA ALA A 236 4.86 -13.53 13.00
C ALA A 236 5.89 -14.51 13.61
N ASP A 237 7.13 -14.49 13.12
CA ASP A 237 8.23 -15.30 13.62
C ASP A 237 8.82 -14.79 14.96
N GLY A 238 8.15 -13.83 15.61
CA GLY A 238 8.58 -13.32 16.90
C GLY A 238 9.77 -12.36 16.81
N ASN A 239 9.97 -11.70 15.66
CA ASN A 239 10.95 -10.63 15.47
C ASN A 239 10.29 -9.23 15.34
N PRO A 240 9.43 -8.79 16.30
CA PRO A 240 8.64 -7.55 16.23
C PRO A 240 9.47 -6.25 16.35
N GLY A 241 10.80 -6.36 16.26
CA GLY A 241 11.74 -5.26 16.40
C GLY A 241 12.49 -4.90 15.13
N LEU A 242 12.34 -5.65 14.03
CA LEU A 242 13.06 -5.39 12.78
C LEU A 242 12.46 -4.19 12.04
N LEU A 243 13.17 -3.07 12.06
CA LEU A 243 12.86 -1.85 11.32
C LEU A 243 13.65 -1.85 10.00
N ALA A 244 13.01 -1.54 8.87
CA ALA A 244 13.68 -1.48 7.57
C ALA A 244 13.58 -0.09 6.94
N PHE A 245 14.72 0.46 6.48
CA PHE A 245 14.75 1.78 5.81
C PHE A 245 15.92 1.89 4.83
N ARG A 246 15.85 2.87 3.92
CA ARG A 246 16.99 3.25 3.08
C ARG A 246 17.64 4.51 3.64
N ALA A 247 18.97 4.53 3.64
CA ALA A 247 19.73 5.70 4.06
C ALA A 247 20.95 5.91 3.18
N ARG A 248 21.41 7.17 3.10
CA ARG A 248 22.65 7.53 2.44
C ARG A 248 23.83 7.21 3.36
N ILE A 249 24.88 6.60 2.81
CA ILE A 249 26.13 6.34 3.53
C ILE A 249 26.88 7.67 3.63
N GLU A 250 27.04 8.17 4.85
CA GLU A 250 27.76 9.41 5.12
C GLU A 250 29.20 9.10 5.59
N PRO A 251 30.21 9.86 5.15
CA PRO A 251 31.57 9.73 5.65
C PRO A 251 31.70 10.30 7.06
N VAL A 252 32.58 9.73 7.88
CA VAL A 252 33.02 10.36 9.13
C VAL A 252 34.15 11.35 8.79
N PRO A 253 34.00 12.66 9.03
CA PRO A 253 35.05 13.63 8.71
C PRO A 253 36.39 13.28 9.36
N GLY A 254 37.47 13.26 8.58
CA GLY A 254 38.83 13.00 9.05
C GLY A 254 39.11 11.54 9.46
N GLN A 255 38.19 10.60 9.21
CA GLN A 255 38.37 9.17 9.49
C GLN A 255 37.96 8.32 8.29
N ASP A 256 38.52 7.13 8.13
CA ASP A 256 38.06 6.13 7.14
C ASP A 256 36.78 5.39 7.61
N GLY A 257 35.92 6.10 8.35
CA GLY A 257 34.65 5.61 8.88
C GLY A 257 33.48 6.05 8.00
N ALA A 258 32.38 5.32 8.08
CA ALA A 258 31.10 5.73 7.50
C ALA A 258 29.96 5.42 8.48
N TYR A 259 28.82 6.06 8.28
CA TYR A 259 27.61 5.80 9.05
C TYR A 259 26.37 6.04 8.19
N VAL A 260 25.21 5.66 8.71
CA VAL A 260 23.91 6.07 8.19
C VAL A 260 23.11 6.74 9.29
N ALA A 261 22.31 7.74 8.93
CA ALA A 261 21.39 8.39 9.85
C ALA A 261 20.16 7.50 10.10
N ILE A 262 19.70 7.47 11.36
CA ILE A 262 18.45 6.81 11.73
C ILE A 262 17.30 7.79 11.47
N PRO A 263 16.31 7.44 10.62
CA PRO A 263 15.29 8.39 10.17
C PRO A 263 14.14 8.58 11.17
N PHE A 264 14.28 8.09 12.40
CA PHE A 264 13.25 8.14 13.42
C PHE A 264 13.82 8.47 14.81
N ASP A 265 12.94 8.88 15.72
CA ASP A 265 13.32 9.16 17.11
C ASP A 265 13.61 7.86 17.87
N VAL A 266 14.90 7.57 18.04
CA VAL A 266 15.40 6.39 18.77
C VAL A 266 14.99 6.40 20.24
N LYS A 267 14.93 7.57 20.90
CA LYS A 267 14.52 7.65 22.30
C LYS A 267 13.04 7.36 22.45
N ALA A 268 12.20 7.90 21.57
CA ALA A 268 10.77 7.58 21.56
C ALA A 268 10.54 6.09 21.27
N ARG A 269 11.30 5.49 20.36
CA ARG A 269 11.12 4.10 19.93
C ARG A 269 11.62 3.05 20.93
N TYR A 270 12.75 3.29 21.58
CA TYR A 270 13.44 2.30 22.42
C TYR A 270 13.53 2.69 23.89
N GLY A 271 13.03 3.87 24.28
CA GLY A 271 13.14 4.42 25.63
C GLY A 271 14.56 4.80 26.05
N LYS A 272 15.56 4.65 25.17
CA LYS A 272 16.98 4.89 25.45
C LYS A 272 17.70 5.45 24.22
N GLY A 273 18.71 6.29 24.44
CA GLY A 273 19.50 6.93 23.36
C GLY A 273 20.66 6.10 22.81
N ARG A 274 20.93 4.93 23.40
CA ARG A 274 21.93 3.97 22.92
C ARG A 274 21.32 2.58 22.93
N VAL A 275 21.24 1.97 21.75
CA VAL A 275 20.55 0.71 21.53
C VAL A 275 21.52 -0.26 20.87
N LEU A 276 21.74 -1.43 21.46
CA LEU A 276 22.44 -2.52 20.79
C LEU A 276 21.49 -3.12 19.76
N VAL A 277 21.99 -3.39 18.57
CA VAL A 277 21.15 -3.84 17.45
C VAL A 277 21.82 -4.97 16.69
N HIS A 278 21.00 -5.90 16.22
CA HIS A 278 21.27 -6.72 15.05
C HIS A 278 20.82 -5.93 13.83
N ALA A 279 21.76 -5.57 12.95
CA ALA A 279 21.48 -4.82 11.75
C ALA A 279 21.82 -5.65 10.51
N THR A 280 21.24 -5.28 9.37
CA THR A 280 21.79 -5.66 8.06
C THR A 280 22.00 -4.43 7.20
N PHE A 281 23.01 -4.48 6.33
CA PHE A 281 23.23 -3.51 5.27
C PHE A 281 23.20 -4.26 3.94
N ASP A 282 22.19 -4.02 3.11
CA ASP A 282 21.86 -4.82 1.92
C ASP A 282 21.95 -6.33 2.18
N GLY A 283 21.39 -6.78 3.31
CA GLY A 283 21.41 -8.19 3.72
C GLY A 283 22.70 -8.67 4.38
N VAL A 284 23.79 -7.89 4.38
CA VAL A 284 25.02 -8.24 5.11
C VAL A 284 24.84 -7.97 6.60
N PRO A 285 24.95 -8.98 7.48
CA PRO A 285 24.69 -8.82 8.91
C PRO A 285 25.77 -8.00 9.62
N TYR A 286 25.34 -7.24 10.61
CA TYR A 286 26.17 -6.39 11.45
C TYR A 286 25.61 -6.25 12.85
N ASP A 287 26.41 -6.63 13.83
CA ASP A 287 26.11 -6.35 15.23
C ASP A 287 26.72 -5.02 15.64
N GLY A 288 25.87 -4.08 16.02
CA GLY A 288 26.27 -2.71 16.22
C GLY A 288 25.51 -2.01 17.33
N GLN A 289 25.66 -0.69 17.32
CA GLN A 289 24.93 0.19 18.23
C GLN A 289 24.42 1.40 17.47
N VAL A 290 23.17 1.74 17.74
CA VAL A 290 22.60 3.04 17.40
C VAL A 290 22.97 4.02 18.50
N VAL A 291 23.58 5.14 18.14
CA VAL A 291 24.10 6.15 19.07
C VAL A 291 23.95 7.56 18.51
N ARG A 292 24.01 8.58 19.37
CA ARG A 292 24.18 9.98 18.96
C ARG A 292 25.59 10.43 19.35
N MET A 293 26.46 10.68 18.37
CA MET A 293 27.86 11.10 18.60
C MET A 293 28.22 12.31 17.74
N GLY A 294 27.99 13.51 18.26
CA GLY A 294 28.33 14.76 17.55
C GLY A 294 27.49 15.02 16.28
N THR A 295 26.46 14.22 16.02
CA THR A 295 25.57 14.31 14.86
C THR A 295 24.21 14.91 15.23
N PRO A 296 23.49 15.56 14.28
CA PRO A 296 22.16 16.10 14.53
C PRO A 296 21.17 15.05 15.03
N GLY A 297 21.19 13.84 14.46
CA GLY A 297 20.36 12.69 14.84
C GLY A 297 21.16 11.47 15.33
N HIS A 298 20.46 10.38 15.62
CA HIS A 298 21.11 9.10 15.91
C HIS A 298 21.64 8.47 14.62
N ILE A 299 22.70 7.70 14.75
CA ILE A 299 23.40 7.05 13.64
C ILE A 299 23.74 5.60 14.01
N ILE A 300 23.98 4.78 12.99
CA ILE A 300 24.67 3.50 13.14
C ILE A 300 25.91 3.50 12.24
N GLY A 301 27.04 3.10 12.82
CA GLY A 301 28.31 3.03 12.10
C GLY A 301 28.32 1.91 11.08
N LEU A 302 28.91 2.18 9.92
CA LEU A 302 29.08 1.25 8.81
C LEU A 302 30.58 1.01 8.57
N SER A 303 31.05 -0.19 8.92
CA SER A 303 32.48 -0.52 8.85
C SER A 303 32.99 -0.63 7.40
N LYS A 304 34.31 -0.46 7.22
CA LYS A 304 34.98 -0.66 5.92
C LYS A 304 34.77 -2.08 5.37
N ALA A 305 34.78 -3.09 6.24
CA ALA A 305 34.57 -4.48 5.86
C ALA A 305 33.15 -4.70 5.31
N ILE A 306 32.13 -4.09 5.92
CA ILE A 306 30.76 -4.19 5.42
C ILE A 306 30.62 -3.45 4.09
N ARG A 307 31.13 -2.21 4.00
CA ARG A 307 31.15 -1.43 2.74
C ARG A 307 31.78 -2.21 1.59
N ALA A 308 32.89 -2.89 1.83
CA ALA A 308 33.54 -3.74 0.85
C ALA A 308 32.66 -4.94 0.43
N ARG A 309 31.99 -5.60 1.39
CA ARG A 309 31.09 -6.74 1.13
C ARG A 309 29.85 -6.36 0.32
N ILE A 310 29.27 -5.19 0.58
CA ILE A 310 28.09 -4.69 -0.14
C ILE A 310 28.45 -3.94 -1.43
N GLY A 311 29.75 -3.69 -1.69
CA GLY A 311 30.22 -2.97 -2.86
C GLY A 311 29.85 -1.48 -2.90
N LYS A 312 29.67 -0.82 -1.74
CA LYS A 312 29.22 0.57 -1.64
C LYS A 312 30.20 1.49 -0.91
N ARG A 313 30.11 2.79 -1.20
CA ARG A 313 31.00 3.85 -0.73
C ARG A 313 30.19 4.97 -0.05
N PRO A 314 30.82 5.87 0.73
CA PRO A 314 30.16 7.11 1.14
C PRO A 314 29.59 7.86 -0.08
N GLY A 315 28.34 8.31 0.04
CA GLY A 315 27.55 8.90 -1.03
C GLY A 315 26.47 7.97 -1.59
N ASP A 316 26.67 6.65 -1.52
CA ASP A 316 25.73 5.65 -2.02
C ASP A 316 24.55 5.42 -1.06
N TRP A 317 23.46 4.85 -1.58
CA TRP A 317 22.29 4.45 -0.79
C TRP A 317 22.39 2.99 -0.37
N VAL A 318 22.02 2.67 0.86
CA VAL A 318 22.02 1.31 1.42
C VAL A 318 20.67 0.99 2.05
N GLY A 319 20.19 -0.25 1.87
CA GLY A 319 19.07 -0.79 2.62
C GLY A 319 19.54 -1.24 4.00
N VAL A 320 18.86 -0.81 5.04
CA VAL A 320 19.22 -1.07 6.44
C VAL A 320 18.07 -1.79 7.10
N THR A 321 18.36 -2.90 7.79
CA THR A 321 17.43 -3.45 8.79
C THR A 321 18.02 -3.29 10.18
N LEU A 322 17.20 -3.11 11.20
CA LEU A 322 17.60 -2.95 12.60
C LEU A 322 16.64 -3.67 13.52
N ALA A 323 17.11 -4.62 14.32
CA ALA A 323 16.38 -5.20 15.45
C ALA A 323 17.13 -4.94 16.75
N GLU A 324 16.43 -4.57 17.81
CA GLU A 324 17.06 -4.41 19.13
C GLU A 324 17.63 -5.75 19.63
N ARG A 325 18.92 -5.74 19.95
CA ARG A 325 19.60 -6.86 20.59
C ARG A 325 19.43 -6.74 22.10
N LYS A 326 18.60 -7.62 22.67
CA LYS A 326 18.51 -7.78 24.13
C LYS A 326 19.84 -8.33 24.65
N ARG A 327 20.26 -7.83 25.82
CA ARG A 327 21.44 -8.36 26.52
C ARG A 327 21.15 -9.74 27.09
#